data_AF-A0A843I108-F1
#
_entry.id   AF-A0A843I108-F1
#
_cell.length_a   1.000
_cell.length_b   1.000
_cell.length_c   1.000
_cell.angle_alpha   90.00
_cell.angle_beta   90.00
_cell.angle_gamma   90.00
#
_symmetry.space_group_name_H-M   'P 1'
#
loop_
_entity.id
_entity.type
_entity.pdbx_description
1 polymer ?
#
loop_
_entity_poly.entity_id
_entity_poly.type
_entity_poly.pdbx_seq_one_letter_code
_entity_poly.pdbx_strand_id
1 'polypeptide(L)'
;MHGSRKPTAEEKEVSKIYREKRKKACVGLQLMARMTGYNHHYLSHVESGQDPSTISFVEEYDRVLAYIEAGCQKNKRKRKFIKKSS
;
A
#
# COMPACT_ATOMS: atom_id res chain seq x y z
N MET A 1 18.17 13.42 21.86
CA MET A 1 18.87 12.34 21.15
C MET A 1 18.02 11.93 19.95
N HIS A 2 18.41 12.29 18.71
CA HIS A 2 17.73 11.80 17.49
C HIS A 2 18.34 10.44 17.13
N GLY A 3 17.75 9.36 17.65
CA GLY A 3 18.18 8.01 17.33
C GLY A 3 17.68 7.62 15.95
N SER A 4 18.55 7.62 14.94
CA SER A 4 18.28 6.95 13.67
C SER A 4 18.23 5.44 13.93
N ARG A 5 17.06 4.97 14.39
CA ARG A 5 16.78 3.54 14.57
C ARG A 5 16.90 2.88 13.19
N LYS A 6 17.81 1.91 13.07
CA LYS A 6 17.94 1.15 11.83
C LYS A 6 16.70 0.26 11.67
N PRO A 7 16.12 0.15 10.46
CA PRO A 7 15.00 -0.74 10.21
C PRO A 7 15.36 -2.19 10.56
N THR A 8 14.49 -2.87 11.30
CA THR A 8 14.65 -4.30 11.59
C THR A 8 14.41 -5.14 10.32
N ALA A 9 14.77 -6.42 10.37
CA ALA A 9 14.49 -7.35 9.27
C ALA A 9 12.98 -7.47 9.03
N GLU A 10 12.20 -7.56 10.11
CA GLU A 10 10.73 -7.65 10.07
C GLU A 10 10.11 -6.39 9.44
N GLU A 11 10.55 -5.19 9.86
CA GLU A 11 10.06 -3.92 9.29
C GLU A 11 10.32 -3.83 7.78
N LYS A 12 11.48 -4.34 7.31
CA LYS A 12 11.81 -4.43 5.89
C LYS A 12 10.94 -5.42 5.13
N GLU A 13 10.65 -6.58 5.71
CA GLU A 13 9.75 -7.57 5.09
C GLU A 13 8.33 -7.03 4.97
N VAL A 14 7.80 -6.44 6.04
CA VAL A 14 6.49 -5.79 6.07
C VAL A 14 6.41 -4.66 5.03
N SER A 15 7.43 -3.80 4.99
CA SER A 15 7.60 -2.75 3.97
C SER A 15 7.53 -3.32 2.54
N LYS A 16 8.22 -4.43 2.28
CA LYS A 16 8.21 -5.09 0.97
C LYS A 16 6.81 -5.60 0.61
N ILE A 17 6.14 -6.26 1.54
CA ILE A 17 4.78 -6.78 1.36
C ILE A 17 3.80 -5.66 1.01
N TYR A 18 3.84 -4.53 1.72
CA TYR A 18 2.94 -3.41 1.44
C TYR A 18 3.16 -2.79 0.06
N ARG A 19 4.42 -2.59 -0.35
CA ARG A 19 4.74 -2.10 -1.70
C ARG A 19 4.19 -3.04 -2.77
N GLU A 20 4.31 -4.36 -2.57
CA GLU A 20 3.81 -5.34 -3.53
C GLU A 20 2.28 -5.37 -3.58
N LYS A 21 1.59 -5.37 -2.43
CA LYS A 21 0.12 -5.30 -2.38
C LYS A 21 -0.40 -4.02 -3.04
N ARG A 22 0.21 -2.87 -2.74
CA ARG A 22 -0.13 -1.58 -3.34
C ARG A 22 0.03 -1.58 -4.87
N LYS A 23 1.12 -2.17 -5.38
CA LYS A 23 1.33 -2.35 -6.82
C LYS A 23 0.26 -3.26 -7.45
N LYS A 24 -0.13 -4.35 -6.79
CA LYS A 24 -1.22 -5.23 -7.25
C LYS A 24 -2.56 -4.50 -7.34
N ALA A 25 -2.88 -3.73 -6.30
CA ALA A 25 -4.06 -2.88 -6.19
C ALA A 25 -4.04 -1.66 -7.13
N CYS A 26 -2.94 -1.40 -7.84
CA CYS A 26 -2.80 -0.31 -8.81
C CYS A 26 -2.99 1.09 -8.18
N VAL A 27 -2.66 1.23 -6.90
CA VAL A 27 -3.00 2.43 -6.13
C VAL A 27 -1.76 3.22 -5.69
N GLY A 28 -1.85 4.55 -5.73
CA GLY A 28 -0.82 5.45 -5.22
C GLY A 28 -0.95 5.67 -3.71
N LEU A 29 0.15 6.02 -3.03
CA LEU A 29 0.13 6.37 -1.62
C LEU A 29 -0.81 7.54 -1.30
N GLN A 30 -0.98 8.49 -2.23
CA GLN A 30 -1.91 9.61 -2.06
C GLN A 30 -3.36 9.16 -1.91
N LEU A 31 -3.79 8.16 -2.69
CA LEU A 31 -5.15 7.64 -2.56
C LEU A 31 -5.29 6.83 -1.27
N MET A 32 -4.27 6.03 -0.93
CA MET A 32 -4.24 5.33 0.36
C MET A 32 -4.40 6.30 1.53
N ALA A 33 -3.61 7.39 1.55
CA ALA A 33 -3.68 8.44 2.57
C ALA A 33 -5.07 9.08 2.68
N ARG A 34 -5.71 9.36 1.54
CA ARG A 34 -7.07 9.89 1.52
C ARG A 34 -8.11 8.93 2.07
N MET A 35 -7.95 7.63 1.82
CA MET A 35 -8.93 6.62 2.24
C MET A 35 -8.78 6.18 3.69
N THR A 36 -7.55 6.08 4.18
CA THR A 36 -7.25 5.70 5.57
C THR A 36 -7.24 6.90 6.52
N GLY A 37 -7.12 8.12 5.98
CA GLY A 37 -6.92 9.33 6.79
C GLY A 37 -5.50 9.49 7.34
N TYR A 38 -4.59 8.54 7.07
CA TYR A 38 -3.18 8.67 7.45
C TYR A 38 -2.45 9.70 6.60
N ASN A 39 -1.44 10.32 7.19
CA ASN A 39 -0.54 11.21 6.48
C ASN A 39 0.23 10.43 5.40
N HIS A 40 0.26 10.96 4.17
CA HIS A 40 1.04 10.41 3.06
C HIS A 40 2.52 10.17 3.41
N HIS A 41 3.14 11.07 4.17
CA HIS A 41 4.52 10.93 4.62
C HIS A 41 4.70 9.73 5.54
N TYR A 42 3.76 9.53 6.47
CA TYR A 42 3.77 8.36 7.36
C TYR A 42 3.64 7.05 6.57
N LEU A 43 2.72 6.98 5.60
CA LEU A 43 2.62 5.81 4.72
C LEU A 43 3.91 5.55 3.95
N SER A 44 4.56 6.61 3.46
CA SER A 44 5.84 6.50 2.77
C SER A 44 6.95 6.02 3.70
N HIS A 45 6.97 6.46 4.95
CA HIS A 45 7.96 6.02 5.95
C HIS A 45 7.77 4.55 6.31
N VAL A 46 6.53 4.12 6.57
CA VAL A 46 6.19 2.71 6.82
C VAL A 46 6.53 1.85 5.60
N GLU A 47 6.17 2.28 4.38
CA GLU A 47 6.58 1.57 3.16
C GLU A 47 8.09 1.61 2.93
N SER A 48 8.84 2.54 3.54
CA SER A 48 10.31 2.57 3.49
C SER A 48 10.98 1.77 4.61
N GLY A 49 10.20 1.28 5.59
CA GLY A 49 10.69 0.65 6.81
C GLY A 49 11.36 1.63 7.78
N GLN A 50 11.20 2.94 7.60
CA GLN A 50 11.71 3.95 8.53
C GLN A 50 10.89 4.01 9.82
N ASP A 51 9.56 3.92 9.69
CA ASP A 51 8.65 3.95 10.82
C ASP A 51 7.99 2.58 11.01
N PRO A 52 7.83 2.10 12.27
CA PRO A 52 7.12 0.87 12.55
C PRO A 52 5.62 1.02 12.26
N SER A 53 5.01 -0.02 11.70
CA SER A 53 3.56 -0.11 11.58
C SER A 53 2.93 -0.61 12.87
N THR A 54 1.86 0.02 13.34
CA THR A 54 1.01 -0.51 14.42
C THR A 54 0.06 -1.58 13.88
N ILE A 55 -0.44 -2.47 14.76
CA ILE A 55 -1.43 -3.50 14.37
C ILE A 55 -2.67 -2.85 13.75
N SER A 56 -3.19 -1.78 14.38
CA SER A 56 -4.35 -1.04 13.87
C SER A 56 -4.09 -0.43 12.48
N PHE A 57 -2.87 0.06 12.23
CA PHE A 57 -2.49 0.53 10.91
C PHE A 57 -2.53 -0.59 9.87
N VAL A 58 -1.97 -1.75 10.21
CA VAL A 58 -1.90 -2.91 9.31
C VAL A 58 -3.29 -3.34 8.86
N GLU A 59 -4.21 -3.51 9.80
CA GLU A 59 -5.58 -3.97 9.52
C GLU A 59 -6.34 -2.99 8.62
N GLU A 60 -6.23 -1.69 8.90
CA GLU A 60 -6.90 -0.65 8.12
C GLU A 60 -6.30 -0.51 6.72
N TYR A 61 -4.96 -0.57 6.61
CA TYR A 61 -4.26 -0.50 5.34
C TYR A 61 -4.60 -1.69 4.44
N ASP A 62 -4.64 -2.91 4.99
CA ASP A 62 -5.02 -4.11 4.25
C ASP A 62 -6.50 -4.09 3.84
N ARG A 63 -7.41 -3.62 4.70
CA ARG A 63 -8.84 -3.46 4.36
C ARG A 63 -9.03 -2.53 3.17
N VAL A 64 -8.37 -1.36 3.19
CA VAL A 64 -8.45 -0.38 2.10
C VAL A 64 -7.81 -0.93 0.82
N LEU A 65 -6.65 -1.59 0.91
CA LEU A 65 -6.01 -2.23 -0.23
C LEU A 65 -6.93 -3.27 -0.89
N ALA A 66 -7.57 -4.14 -0.11
CA ALA A 66 -8.47 -5.15 -0.63
C ALA A 66 -9.70 -4.53 -1.33
N TYR A 67 -10.27 -3.47 -0.75
CA TYR A 67 -11.37 -2.72 -1.37
C TYR A 67 -10.97 -2.14 -2.73
N ILE A 68 -9.80 -1.52 -2.82
CA ILE A 68 -9.30 -0.91 -4.07
C ILE A 68 -8.89 -1.98 -5.08
N GLU A 69 -8.24 -3.05 -4.63
CA GLU A 69 -7.80 -4.17 -5.49
C GLU A 69 -8.99 -4.83 -6.19
N ALA A 70 -10.10 -5.05 -5.48
CA ALA A 70 -11.35 -5.55 -6.05
C ALA A 70 -11.89 -4.63 -7.17
N GLY A 71 -11.68 -3.31 -7.04
CA GLY A 71 -11.96 -2.33 -8.08
C GLY A 71 -10.97 -2.38 -9.25
N CYS A 72 -9.65 -2.43 -9.00
CA CYS A 72 -8.64 -2.48 -10.06
C CYS A 72 -8.76 -3.76 -10.90
N GLN A 73 -9.02 -4.92 -10.29
CA GLN A 73 -9.13 -6.19 -11.01
C GLN A 73 -10.29 -6.17 -12.02
N LYS A 74 -11.42 -5.53 -11.68
CA LYS A 74 -12.55 -5.30 -12.59
C LYS A 74 -12.15 -4.44 -13.80
N ASN A 75 -11.38 -3.36 -13.57
CA ASN A 75 -10.91 -2.49 -14.64
C ASN A 75 -9.81 -3.12 -15.50
N LYS A 76 -8.91 -3.93 -14.94
CA LYS A 76 -7.91 -4.71 -15.71
C LYS A 76 -8.59 -5.75 -16.62
N ARG A 77 -9.63 -6.45 -16.16
CA ARG A 77 -10.43 -7.36 -17.00
C ARG A 77 -11.16 -6.63 -18.12
N LYS A 78 -11.78 -5.47 -17.85
CA LYS A 78 -12.40 -4.64 -18.90
C LYS A 78 -11.38 -4.14 -19.93
N ARG A 79 -10.19 -3.67 -19.51
CA ARG A 79 -9.12 -3.24 -20.44
C ARG A 79 -8.60 -4.38 -21.32
N LYS A 80 -8.58 -5.63 -20.83
CA LYS A 80 -8.22 -6.81 -21.63
C LYS A 80 -9.31 -7.19 -22.65
N PHE A 81 -10.58 -6.95 -22.35
CA PHE A 81 -11.67 -7.18 -23.30
C PHE A 81 -11.68 -6.12 -24.42
N ILE A 82 -11.46 -4.85 -24.08
CA ILE A 82 -11.44 -3.75 -25.06
C ILE A 82 -10.26 -3.86 -26.04
N LYS A 83 -9.11 -4.43 -25.63
CA LYS A 83 -7.95 -4.65 -26.52
C LYS A 83 -8.08 -5.84 -27.49
N LYS A 84 -9.22 -6.56 -27.51
CA LYS A 84 -9.46 -7.69 -28.43
C LYS A 84 -10.31 -7.32 -29.66
N SER A 85 -10.58 -6.03 -29.87
CA SER A 85 -11.35 -5.51 -31.01
C SER A 85 -10.52 -4.49 -31.83
N SER A 86 -9.28 -4.86 -32.13
CA SER A 86 -8.48 -4.26 -33.21
C SER A 86 -7.80 -5.37 -33.97
#